data_AF-A0A9P6F909-F1
#
_entry.id   AF-A0A9P6F909-F1
#
_cell.length_a   1.000
_cell.length_b   1.000
_cell.length_c   1.000
_cell.angle_alpha   90.00
_cell.angle_beta   90.00
_cell.angle_gamma   90.00
#
_symmetry.space_group_name_H-M   'P 1'
#
loop_
_entity.id
_entity.type
_entity.pdbx_description
1 polymer ?
#
loop_
_entity_poly.entity_id
_entity_poly.type
_entity_poly.pdbx_seq_one_letter_code
_entity_poly.pdbx_strand_id
1 'polypeptide(L)'
;MAKTLTLFCLISGDSTSCAFPLHLSAGDTVGALKKAIVAESPGAFEHIDAKDLVLWRATIAASENAGDECVIKLGGVDDKTKLGNPRTSLSKLFPECPDDTTYIVVERPQAASTPHTLDLHPEVAALRKQLSEMEQLNVDLRSTSISKDNGHKNFTISLDSPAKKFSSYTWKDAQIQYGVREFELMPAFDIQPKSLLEGEKTVLKHIVEDCVFKNKAYLLGPWASEATKSSVVDTFMVGAIQSYGSEMFLAQQRPMSGMRGHGAVAFAVVDRVHQSQVLGVTEVKKENYVQGLAQNMAELDVAVQQKKRTQIDEVDEDSGERIPARFKSYGIVTDSFKWTLVECALDEGDVLSFRVKDIPGVLDLKQTKKEDVEKDCEKVFSYVLALYQLMKVEIVYHFAEDLSDGL
;
A
#
# COMPACT_ATOMS: atom_id res chain seq x y z
N MET A 1 -8.73 50.70 -19.77
CA MET A 1 -7.95 49.57 -19.22
C MET A 1 -8.93 48.51 -18.77
N ALA A 2 -8.77 47.26 -19.20
CA ALA A 2 -9.68 46.19 -18.79
C ALA A 2 -9.38 45.82 -17.33
N LYS A 3 -10.41 45.80 -16.47
CA LYS A 3 -10.29 45.39 -15.06
C LYS A 3 -9.94 43.90 -15.03
N THR A 4 -8.82 43.52 -14.43
CA THR A 4 -8.44 42.11 -14.23
C THR A 4 -9.05 41.60 -12.93
N LEU A 5 -9.57 40.39 -12.94
CA LEU A 5 -10.08 39.65 -11.80
C LEU A 5 -9.12 38.51 -11.47
N THR A 6 -8.82 38.35 -10.18
CA THR A 6 -8.16 37.14 -9.67
C THR A 6 -9.25 36.26 -9.07
N LEU A 7 -9.37 35.04 -9.57
CA LEU A 7 -10.36 34.06 -9.10
C LEU A 7 -9.62 32.84 -8.56
N PHE A 8 -10.01 32.37 -7.39
CA PHE A 8 -9.45 31.12 -6.83
C PHE A 8 -10.33 29.94 -7.22
N CYS A 9 -9.78 28.99 -7.95
CA CYS A 9 -10.46 27.79 -8.40
C CYS A 9 -10.11 26.61 -7.48
N LEU A 10 -11.13 25.89 -7.02
CA LEU A 10 -11.00 24.72 -6.17
C LEU A 10 -11.77 23.56 -6.80
N ILE A 11 -11.17 22.39 -6.89
CA ILE A 11 -11.89 21.21 -7.39
C ILE A 11 -12.70 20.61 -6.25
N SER A 12 -13.98 20.30 -6.50
CA SER A 12 -14.85 19.73 -5.47
C SER A 12 -14.28 18.42 -4.94
N GLY A 13 -14.10 18.34 -3.62
CA GLY A 13 -13.48 17.18 -2.94
C GLY A 13 -11.98 17.35 -2.65
N ASP A 14 -11.36 18.44 -3.08
CA ASP A 14 -9.98 18.80 -2.72
C ASP A 14 -9.97 19.75 -1.50
N SER A 15 -8.79 19.90 -0.88
CA SER A 15 -8.56 20.85 0.22
C SER A 15 -8.44 22.29 -0.30
N THR A 16 -8.79 23.30 0.51
CA THR A 16 -8.60 24.72 0.15
C THR A 16 -7.14 25.07 -0.16
N SER A 17 -6.17 24.33 0.39
CA SER A 17 -4.74 24.45 0.08
C SER A 17 -4.40 24.08 -1.38
N CYS A 18 -5.27 23.33 -2.05
CA CYS A 18 -5.13 22.98 -3.47
C CYS A 18 -5.79 24.00 -4.41
N ALA A 19 -6.37 25.09 -3.88
CA ALA A 19 -6.95 26.12 -4.72
C ALA A 19 -5.87 26.83 -5.53
N PHE A 20 -6.15 27.08 -6.80
CA PHE A 20 -5.22 27.73 -7.72
C PHE A 20 -5.79 29.04 -8.26
N PRO A 21 -4.96 30.10 -8.40
CA PRO A 21 -5.41 31.38 -8.91
C PRO A 21 -5.53 31.37 -10.44
N LEU A 22 -6.57 32.02 -10.95
CA LEU A 22 -6.71 32.36 -12.36
C LEU A 22 -6.88 33.87 -12.53
N HIS A 23 -6.14 34.44 -13.49
CA HIS A 23 -6.23 35.84 -13.86
C HIS A 23 -7.02 36.00 -15.16
N LEU A 24 -8.19 36.62 -15.08
CA LEU A 24 -9.08 36.83 -16.22
C LEU A 24 -9.52 38.29 -16.33
N SER A 25 -9.94 38.72 -17.50
CA SER A 25 -10.54 40.03 -17.66
C SER A 25 -11.97 40.04 -17.14
N ALA A 26 -12.40 41.12 -16.51
CA ALA A 26 -13.82 41.32 -16.16
C ALA A 26 -14.74 41.27 -17.38
N GLY A 27 -14.22 41.57 -18.58
CA GLY A 27 -14.96 41.43 -19.83
C GLY A 27 -15.12 39.98 -20.31
N ASP A 28 -14.33 39.04 -19.79
CA ASP A 28 -14.37 37.64 -20.19
C ASP A 28 -15.67 36.97 -19.76
N THR A 29 -15.93 35.80 -20.35
CA THR A 29 -17.16 35.04 -20.13
C THR A 29 -16.92 33.82 -19.24
N VAL A 30 -17.98 33.25 -18.68
CA VAL A 30 -17.92 31.96 -17.98
C VAL A 30 -17.35 30.85 -18.89
N GLY A 31 -17.60 30.90 -20.19
CA GLY A 31 -16.98 29.98 -21.15
C GLY A 31 -15.46 30.13 -21.25
N ALA A 32 -14.94 31.36 -21.17
CA ALA A 32 -13.50 31.60 -21.12
C ALA A 32 -12.87 31.09 -19.81
N LEU A 33 -13.57 31.30 -18.68
CA LEU A 33 -13.18 30.75 -17.38
C LEU A 33 -13.07 29.21 -17.41
N LYS A 34 -14.08 28.52 -17.97
CA LYS A 34 -14.03 27.06 -18.13
C LYS A 34 -12.82 26.58 -18.94
N LYS A 35 -12.45 27.29 -20.02
CA LYS A 35 -11.27 26.96 -20.82
C LYS A 35 -9.97 27.19 -20.04
N ALA A 36 -9.89 28.28 -19.29
CA ALA A 36 -8.72 28.59 -18.47
C ALA A 36 -8.50 27.52 -17.38
N ILE A 37 -9.56 27.04 -16.73
CA ILE A 37 -9.49 25.96 -15.72
C ILE A 37 -8.91 24.67 -16.31
N VAL A 38 -9.38 24.23 -17.48
CA VAL A 38 -8.85 23.02 -18.13
C VAL A 38 -7.38 23.19 -18.54
N ALA A 39 -7.00 24.39 -19.00
CA ALA A 39 -5.63 24.67 -19.42
C ALA A 39 -4.63 24.71 -18.24
N GLU A 40 -5.05 25.20 -17.08
CA GLU A 40 -4.21 25.32 -15.88
C GLU A 40 -4.02 23.97 -15.17
N SER A 41 -4.96 23.04 -15.31
CA SER A 41 -4.92 21.73 -14.64
C SER A 41 -5.24 20.56 -15.59
N PRO A 42 -4.42 20.31 -16.63
CA PRO A 42 -4.70 19.30 -17.64
C PRO A 42 -4.79 17.87 -17.09
N GLY A 43 -4.00 17.54 -16.05
CA GLY A 43 -4.05 16.22 -15.41
C GLY A 43 -5.30 15.97 -14.56
N ALA A 44 -5.97 17.02 -14.07
CA ALA A 44 -7.19 16.87 -13.28
C ALA A 44 -8.46 16.71 -14.14
N PHE A 45 -8.37 17.07 -15.42
CA PHE A 45 -9.49 17.08 -16.37
C PHE A 45 -9.16 16.31 -17.66
N GLU A 46 -8.30 15.29 -17.56
CA GLU A 46 -7.97 14.42 -18.70
C GLU A 46 -9.26 13.80 -19.26
N HIS A 47 -9.48 13.98 -20.58
CA HIS A 47 -10.70 13.59 -21.30
C HIS A 47 -12.00 14.35 -20.97
N ILE A 48 -11.95 15.49 -20.25
CA ILE A 48 -13.13 16.32 -19.96
C ILE A 48 -13.09 17.60 -20.81
N ASP A 49 -14.09 17.81 -21.68
CA ASP A 49 -14.20 19.07 -22.41
C ASP A 49 -14.59 20.20 -21.47
N ALA A 50 -14.01 21.39 -21.68
CA ALA A 50 -14.33 22.60 -20.89
C ALA A 50 -15.84 22.90 -20.81
N LYS A 51 -16.61 22.53 -21.85
CA LYS A 51 -18.06 22.73 -21.90
C LYS A 51 -18.81 21.92 -20.81
N ASP A 52 -18.27 20.76 -20.44
CA ASP A 52 -18.87 19.79 -19.54
C ASP A 52 -18.56 20.06 -18.06
N LEU A 53 -17.65 21.01 -17.78
CA LEU A 53 -17.40 21.47 -16.41
C LEU A 53 -18.63 22.16 -15.81
N VAL A 54 -18.94 21.83 -14.56
CA VAL A 54 -19.95 22.54 -13.78
C VAL A 54 -19.24 23.43 -12.76
N LEU A 55 -19.50 24.74 -12.84
CA LEU A 55 -18.85 25.74 -11.98
C LEU A 55 -19.84 26.31 -10.98
N TRP A 56 -19.40 26.47 -9.74
CA TRP A 56 -20.15 27.09 -8.65
C TRP A 56 -19.33 28.23 -8.07
N ARG A 57 -19.95 29.38 -7.84
CA ARG A 57 -19.41 30.42 -6.96
C ARG A 57 -19.80 30.06 -5.53
N ALA A 58 -18.85 30.00 -4.62
CA ALA A 58 -19.08 29.69 -3.22
C ALA A 58 -18.30 30.66 -2.31
N THR A 59 -18.90 31.04 -1.18
CA THR A 59 -18.23 31.77 -0.12
C THR A 59 -17.81 30.76 0.95
N ILE A 60 -16.52 30.66 1.21
CA ILE A 60 -15.94 29.66 2.13
C ILE A 60 -15.20 30.44 3.22
N ALA A 61 -15.76 30.46 4.43
CA ALA A 61 -15.12 31.11 5.56
C ALA A 61 -13.78 30.42 5.88
N ALA A 62 -12.71 31.19 6.04
CA ALA A 62 -11.46 30.69 6.57
C ALA A 62 -11.71 30.15 7.98
N SER A 63 -11.37 28.89 8.26
CA SER A 63 -11.41 28.39 9.63
C SER A 63 -10.39 29.15 10.48
N GLU A 64 -10.79 29.65 11.65
CA GLU A 64 -9.91 30.36 12.59
C GLU A 64 -8.81 29.46 13.20
N ASN A 65 -8.78 28.17 12.84
CA ASN A 65 -7.80 27.20 13.28
C ASN A 65 -6.87 26.84 12.12
N ALA A 66 -5.66 27.38 12.14
CA ALA A 66 -4.62 27.24 11.12
C ALA A 66 -4.00 25.82 11.01
N GLY A 67 -4.80 24.76 11.13
CA GLY A 67 -4.31 23.37 11.14
C GLY A 67 -5.26 22.28 10.64
N ASP A 68 -6.52 22.58 10.30
CA ASP A 68 -7.44 21.59 9.75
C ASP A 68 -7.58 21.77 8.23
N GLU A 69 -7.09 20.81 7.44
CA GLU A 69 -7.35 20.73 6.00
C GLU A 69 -8.84 20.46 5.77
N CYS A 70 -9.62 21.50 5.50
CA CYS A 70 -11.05 21.37 5.25
C CYS A 70 -11.28 20.86 3.82
N VAL A 71 -11.54 19.56 3.68
CA VAL A 71 -11.98 18.96 2.40
C VAL A 71 -13.39 19.46 2.09
N ILE A 72 -13.54 20.27 1.05
CA ILE A 72 -14.83 20.90 0.75
C ILE A 72 -15.64 20.02 -0.19
N LYS A 73 -16.71 19.43 0.35
CA LYS A 73 -17.78 18.82 -0.45
C LYS A 73 -18.85 19.86 -0.73
N LEU A 74 -19.22 20.03 -2.00
CA LEU A 74 -20.29 20.93 -2.45
C LEU A 74 -21.61 20.76 -1.68
N GLY A 75 -21.89 19.57 -1.12
CA GLY A 75 -23.08 19.31 -0.31
C GLY A 75 -23.14 20.01 1.05
N GLY A 76 -22.02 20.53 1.56
CA GLY A 76 -21.92 21.21 2.86
C GLY A 76 -21.72 22.73 2.80
N VAL A 77 -21.86 23.34 1.61
CA VAL A 77 -21.73 24.80 1.43
C VAL A 77 -23.13 25.39 1.20
N ASP A 78 -23.60 26.18 2.16
CA ASP A 78 -24.94 26.78 2.15
C ASP A 78 -25.05 27.96 1.16
N ASP A 79 -23.98 28.75 1.00
CA ASP A 79 -23.93 29.88 0.05
C ASP A 79 -23.18 29.50 -1.24
N LYS A 80 -23.91 28.95 -2.21
CA LYS A 80 -23.38 28.63 -3.55
C LYS A 80 -24.32 29.03 -4.68
N THR A 81 -23.75 29.63 -5.73
CA THR A 81 -24.47 30.02 -6.95
C THR A 81 -23.88 29.33 -8.18
N LYS A 82 -24.71 28.61 -8.94
CA LYS A 82 -24.28 27.92 -10.16
C LYS A 82 -23.97 28.91 -11.29
N LEU A 83 -22.79 28.82 -11.89
CA LEU A 83 -22.38 29.62 -13.05
C LEU A 83 -22.80 28.90 -14.35
N GLY A 84 -24.11 28.81 -14.59
CA GLY A 84 -24.67 27.97 -15.64
C GLY A 84 -24.59 28.53 -17.07
N ASN A 85 -24.60 29.86 -17.24
CA ASN A 85 -24.67 30.48 -18.57
C ASN A 85 -23.26 30.84 -19.09
N PRO A 86 -22.74 30.16 -20.13
CA PRO A 86 -21.38 30.36 -20.62
C PRO A 86 -21.16 31.73 -21.27
N ARG A 87 -22.24 32.47 -21.62
CA ARG A 87 -22.18 33.80 -22.22
C ARG A 87 -22.18 34.94 -21.19
N THR A 88 -22.42 34.63 -19.92
CA THR A 88 -22.42 35.64 -18.87
C THR A 88 -21.01 36.20 -18.69
N SER A 89 -20.89 37.52 -18.72
CA SER A 89 -19.63 38.21 -18.47
C SER A 89 -19.27 38.15 -16.98
N LEU A 90 -17.99 37.94 -16.67
CA LEU A 90 -17.49 37.89 -15.30
C LEU A 90 -17.76 39.19 -14.54
N SER A 91 -17.76 40.35 -15.22
CA SER A 91 -18.15 41.65 -14.64
C SER A 91 -19.56 41.69 -14.06
N LYS A 92 -20.49 40.86 -14.58
CA LYS A 92 -21.86 40.74 -14.04
C LYS A 92 -21.93 39.79 -12.84
N LEU A 93 -21.02 38.83 -12.75
CA LEU A 93 -20.96 37.84 -11.68
C LEU A 93 -20.12 38.33 -10.49
N PHE A 94 -19.14 39.19 -10.77
CA PHE A 94 -18.19 39.80 -9.86
C PHE A 94 -18.16 41.32 -10.11
N PRO A 95 -19.24 42.05 -9.75
CA PRO A 95 -19.27 43.51 -9.89
C PRO A 95 -18.18 44.16 -9.01
N GLU A 96 -17.97 43.61 -7.82
CA GLU A 96 -16.87 43.90 -6.91
C GLU A 96 -15.75 42.86 -7.06
N CYS A 97 -14.52 43.25 -6.70
CA CYS A 97 -13.41 42.30 -6.75
C CYS A 97 -13.68 41.21 -5.68
N PRO A 98 -13.70 39.92 -6.05
CA PRO A 98 -13.87 38.85 -5.08
C PRO A 98 -12.72 38.90 -4.07
N ASP A 99 -13.05 38.63 -2.80
CA ASP A 99 -12.09 38.50 -1.72
C ASP A 99 -11.52 37.07 -1.67
N ASP A 100 -10.58 36.86 -0.75
CA ASP A 100 -9.87 35.58 -0.57
C ASP A 100 -10.77 34.46 0.00
N THR A 101 -12.04 34.78 0.33
CA THR A 101 -13.05 33.81 0.79
C THR A 101 -13.96 33.34 -0.34
N THR A 102 -13.86 33.95 -1.53
CA THR A 102 -14.68 33.63 -2.69
C THR A 102 -13.98 32.63 -3.59
N TYR A 103 -14.53 31.41 -3.68
CA TYR A 103 -13.99 30.33 -4.51
C TYR A 103 -14.90 30.01 -5.69
N ILE A 104 -14.28 29.61 -6.80
CA ILE A 104 -14.93 28.95 -7.93
C ILE A 104 -14.74 27.45 -7.75
N VAL A 105 -15.77 26.77 -7.25
CA VAL A 105 -15.75 25.32 -7.07
C VAL A 105 -16.07 24.63 -8.40
N VAL A 106 -15.14 23.80 -8.86
CA VAL A 106 -15.23 23.03 -10.10
C VAL A 106 -15.72 21.62 -9.77
N GLU A 107 -16.94 21.32 -10.16
CA GLU A 107 -17.50 19.98 -10.05
C GLU A 107 -17.13 19.18 -11.29
N ARG A 108 -16.47 18.03 -11.07
CA ARG A 108 -16.15 17.10 -12.15
C ARG A 108 -17.46 16.50 -12.67
N PRO A 109 -17.75 16.53 -13.98
CA PRO A 109 -18.90 15.81 -14.52
C PRO A 109 -18.78 14.33 -14.14
N GLN A 110 -19.69 13.84 -13.30
CA GLN A 110 -19.80 12.40 -13.04
C GLN A 110 -20.02 11.70 -14.37
N ALA A 111 -19.21 10.67 -14.66
CA ALA A 111 -19.54 9.71 -15.71
C ALA A 111 -20.97 9.24 -15.46
N ALA A 112 -21.84 9.39 -16.46
CA ALA A 112 -23.28 9.24 -16.32
C ALA A 112 -23.66 7.90 -15.66
N SER A 113 -23.92 7.93 -14.35
CA SER A 113 -24.98 7.11 -13.77
C SER A 113 -26.28 7.82 -14.12
N THR A 114 -26.93 7.35 -15.18
CA THR A 114 -28.25 7.85 -15.59
C THR A 114 -29.24 7.77 -14.41
N PRO A 115 -29.83 8.89 -13.97
CA PRO A 115 -30.95 8.86 -13.05
C PRO A 115 -32.23 8.71 -13.87
N HIS A 116 -32.76 7.47 -13.97
CA HIS A 116 -34.14 7.27 -14.36
C HIS A 116 -35.00 7.09 -13.11
N THR A 117 -35.62 8.18 -12.69
CA THR A 117 -36.94 8.12 -12.07
C THR A 117 -37.90 7.71 -13.18
N LEU A 118 -38.14 6.40 -13.32
CA LEU A 118 -39.27 5.86 -14.06
C LEU A 118 -39.95 4.85 -13.16
N ASP A 119 -41.27 4.97 -13.13
CA ASP A 119 -42.18 4.17 -12.31
C ASP A 119 -41.86 2.68 -12.32
N LEU A 120 -42.13 2.09 -11.16
CA LEU A 120 -42.11 0.67 -10.81
C LEU A 120 -42.43 -0.26 -12.00
N HIS A 121 -41.39 -0.66 -12.75
CA HIS A 121 -41.50 -1.77 -13.68
C HIS A 121 -41.41 -3.08 -12.87
N PRO A 122 -42.33 -4.03 -13.03
CA PRO A 122 -42.31 -5.31 -12.29
C PRO A 122 -41.01 -6.10 -12.51
N GLU A 123 -40.29 -5.85 -13.61
CA GLU A 123 -38.93 -6.39 -13.83
C GLU A 123 -37.88 -5.84 -12.87
N VAL A 124 -37.94 -4.58 -12.45
CA VAL A 124 -36.97 -4.02 -11.49
C VAL A 124 -37.27 -4.55 -10.08
N ALA A 125 -38.56 -4.73 -9.75
CA ALA A 125 -38.94 -5.42 -8.52
C ALA A 125 -38.51 -6.89 -8.55
N ALA A 126 -38.67 -7.58 -9.69
CA ALA A 126 -38.23 -8.95 -9.89
C ALA A 126 -36.70 -9.07 -9.82
N LEU A 127 -35.96 -8.13 -10.42
CA LEU A 127 -34.49 -8.09 -10.36
C LEU A 127 -33.98 -7.76 -8.97
N ARG A 128 -34.61 -6.83 -8.24
CA ARG A 128 -34.25 -6.56 -6.83
C ARG A 128 -34.58 -7.74 -5.93
N LYS A 129 -35.69 -8.44 -6.19
CA LYS A 129 -36.07 -9.67 -5.49
C LYS A 129 -35.09 -10.80 -5.80
N GLN A 130 -34.66 -10.95 -7.05
CA GLN A 130 -33.60 -11.88 -7.44
C GLN A 130 -32.26 -11.49 -6.83
N LEU A 131 -31.93 -10.20 -6.72
CA LEU A 131 -30.71 -9.73 -6.07
C LEU A 131 -30.74 -10.04 -4.59
N SER A 132 -31.84 -9.75 -3.90
CA SER A 132 -31.97 -10.06 -2.47
C SER A 132 -32.02 -11.56 -2.22
N GLU A 133 -32.65 -12.33 -3.12
CA GLU A 133 -32.64 -13.79 -3.07
C GLU A 133 -31.23 -14.32 -3.31
N MET A 134 -30.44 -13.74 -4.22
CA MET A 134 -29.05 -14.13 -4.47
C MET A 134 -28.11 -13.70 -3.33
N GLU A 135 -28.33 -12.54 -2.73
CA GLU A 135 -27.62 -12.06 -1.54
C GLU A 135 -27.93 -12.93 -0.33
N GLN A 136 -29.21 -13.28 -0.14
CA GLN A 136 -29.64 -14.22 0.88
C GLN A 136 -29.08 -15.62 0.59
N LEU A 137 -29.05 -16.08 -0.67
CA LEU A 137 -28.43 -17.36 -1.04
C LEU A 137 -26.91 -17.35 -0.82
N ASN A 138 -26.26 -16.19 -0.92
CA ASN A 138 -24.82 -16.01 -0.68
C ASN A 138 -24.50 -15.92 0.83
N VAL A 139 -25.38 -15.30 1.62
CA VAL A 139 -25.34 -15.33 3.08
C VAL A 139 -25.61 -16.75 3.57
N ASP A 140 -26.62 -17.41 3.02
CA ASP A 140 -26.96 -18.79 3.30
C ASP A 140 -25.82 -19.71 2.88
N LEU A 141 -25.19 -19.57 1.71
CA LEU A 141 -23.98 -20.31 1.31
C LEU A 141 -22.80 -20.12 2.27
N ARG A 142 -22.65 -18.90 2.84
CA ARG A 142 -21.64 -18.61 3.86
C ARG A 142 -22.00 -19.18 5.24
N SER A 143 -23.29 -19.38 5.54
CA SER A 143 -23.77 -19.98 6.79
C SER A 143 -24.17 -21.46 6.69
N THR A 144 -24.18 -22.03 5.48
CA THR A 144 -24.56 -23.43 5.25
C THR A 144 -23.31 -24.28 5.41
N SER A 145 -23.11 -24.77 6.63
CA SER A 145 -22.38 -26.01 6.86
C SER A 145 -23.15 -27.11 6.11
N ILE A 146 -22.63 -27.58 4.97
CA ILE A 146 -23.19 -28.77 4.33
C ILE A 146 -22.79 -29.97 5.22
N SER A 147 -23.61 -30.29 6.22
CA SER A 147 -23.56 -31.60 6.87
C SER A 147 -24.26 -32.60 5.95
N LYS A 148 -23.50 -33.20 5.03
CA LYS A 148 -23.88 -34.53 4.56
C LYS A 148 -23.26 -35.52 5.53
N ASP A 149 -24.11 -36.06 6.39
CA ASP A 149 -23.81 -37.23 7.18
C ASP A 149 -23.37 -38.35 6.24
N ASN A 150 -22.07 -38.62 6.24
CA ASN A 150 -21.43 -39.80 5.69
C ASN A 150 -20.04 -39.90 6.34
N GLY A 151 -20.02 -40.11 7.66
CA GLY A 151 -18.98 -40.85 8.40
C GLY A 151 -17.49 -40.49 8.30
N HIS A 152 -17.05 -39.56 7.45
CA HIS A 152 -15.62 -39.27 7.25
C HIS A 152 -15.39 -37.79 6.91
N LYS A 153 -14.76 -37.08 7.87
CA LYS A 153 -14.02 -35.80 7.80
C LYS A 153 -14.59 -34.72 6.86
N ASN A 154 -15.11 -33.64 7.45
CA ASN A 154 -15.53 -32.44 6.71
C ASN A 154 -14.36 -31.83 5.93
N PHE A 155 -14.49 -31.72 4.61
CA PHE A 155 -13.59 -30.95 3.75
C PHE A 155 -14.22 -29.58 3.47
N THR A 156 -13.63 -28.52 4.00
CA THR A 156 -13.99 -27.13 3.68
C THR A 156 -13.23 -26.71 2.43
N ILE A 157 -13.93 -26.44 1.31
CA ILE A 157 -13.33 -25.86 0.11
C ILE A 157 -13.58 -24.35 0.14
N SER A 158 -12.59 -23.56 0.57
CA SER A 158 -12.59 -22.10 0.38
C SER A 158 -12.14 -21.78 -1.04
N LEU A 159 -13.04 -21.23 -1.86
CA LEU A 159 -12.70 -20.69 -3.18
C LEU A 159 -12.17 -19.26 -3.02
N ASP A 160 -10.90 -19.14 -2.61
CA ASP A 160 -10.16 -17.87 -2.60
C ASP A 160 -9.82 -17.46 -4.05
N SER A 161 -10.78 -16.92 -4.80
CA SER A 161 -10.44 -16.19 -6.03
C SER A 161 -9.64 -14.93 -5.63
N PRO A 162 -8.41 -14.74 -6.13
CA PRO A 162 -7.54 -13.69 -5.60
C PRO A 162 -8.05 -12.31 -6.01
N ALA A 163 -8.27 -11.43 -5.03
CA ALA A 163 -8.93 -10.14 -5.23
C ALA A 163 -8.11 -9.15 -6.08
N LYS A 164 -6.77 -9.21 -6.05
CA LYS A 164 -5.88 -8.18 -6.63
C LYS A 164 -4.44 -8.68 -6.86
N LYS A 165 -3.75 -8.19 -7.90
CA LYS A 165 -2.31 -8.45 -8.10
C LYS A 165 -1.49 -7.65 -7.07
N PHE A 166 -0.48 -8.26 -6.45
CA PHE A 166 0.41 -7.56 -5.50
C PHE A 166 0.99 -6.27 -6.09
N SER A 167 1.50 -6.32 -7.32
CA SER A 167 2.08 -5.15 -8.01
C SER A 167 1.12 -4.00 -8.30
N SER A 168 -0.19 -4.20 -8.11
CA SER A 168 -1.21 -3.16 -8.27
C SER A 168 -1.64 -2.51 -6.95
N TYR A 169 -1.09 -2.95 -5.82
CA TYR A 169 -1.34 -2.32 -4.53
C TYR A 169 -0.77 -0.90 -4.50
N THR A 170 -1.56 0.02 -3.98
CA THR A 170 -1.20 1.42 -3.73
C THR A 170 -1.25 1.68 -2.24
N TRP A 171 -0.65 2.79 -1.79
CA TRP A 171 -0.72 3.17 -0.38
C TRP A 171 -2.16 3.33 0.11
N LYS A 172 -3.04 3.89 -0.72
CA LYS A 172 -4.46 4.05 -0.40
C LYS A 172 -5.14 2.70 -0.15
N ASP A 173 -4.76 1.66 -0.88
CA ASP A 173 -5.26 0.31 -0.61
C ASP A 173 -4.78 -0.17 0.77
N ALA A 174 -3.51 0.06 1.11
CA ALA A 174 -2.98 -0.31 2.41
C ALA A 174 -3.69 0.45 3.55
N GLN A 175 -3.93 1.76 3.39
CA GLN A 175 -4.68 2.56 4.38
C GLN A 175 -6.11 2.02 4.59
N ILE A 176 -6.82 1.69 3.51
CA ILE A 176 -8.19 1.16 3.58
C ILE A 176 -8.18 -0.24 4.20
N GLN A 177 -7.25 -1.10 3.80
CA GLN A 177 -7.26 -2.53 4.13
C GLN A 177 -6.65 -2.81 5.51
N TYR A 178 -5.69 -2.01 5.94
CA TYR A 178 -4.92 -2.22 7.17
C TYR A 178 -5.09 -1.12 8.21
N GLY A 179 -5.84 -0.05 7.89
CA GLY A 179 -6.01 1.09 8.79
C GLY A 179 -4.70 1.84 9.09
N VAL A 180 -3.70 1.70 8.22
CA VAL A 180 -2.40 2.36 8.38
C VAL A 180 -2.50 3.84 8.04
N ARG A 181 -1.63 4.65 8.67
CA ARG A 181 -1.60 6.11 8.50
C ARG A 181 -0.73 6.50 7.30
N GLU A 182 -0.29 7.74 7.25
CA GLU A 182 0.80 8.15 6.36
C GLU A 182 2.09 7.41 6.70
N PHE A 183 2.94 7.20 5.69
CA PHE A 183 4.18 6.43 5.82
C PHE A 183 5.08 6.97 6.95
N GLU A 184 5.20 8.29 7.06
CA GLU A 184 6.01 8.99 8.06
C GLU A 184 5.49 8.80 9.49
N LEU A 185 4.24 8.38 9.65
CA LEU A 185 3.56 8.15 10.92
C LEU A 185 3.43 6.66 11.27
N MET A 186 4.07 5.79 10.49
CA MET A 186 4.07 4.35 10.76
C MET A 186 4.76 4.05 12.11
N PRO A 187 4.23 3.10 12.90
CA PRO A 187 4.87 2.73 14.16
C PRO A 187 6.30 2.20 13.94
N ALA A 188 7.22 2.59 14.82
CA ALA A 188 8.62 2.21 14.71
C ALA A 188 8.80 0.71 15.01
N PHE A 189 9.57 0.03 14.15
CA PHE A 189 10.06 -1.32 14.40
C PHE A 189 11.40 -1.23 15.14
N ASP A 190 11.41 -1.65 16.41
CA ASP A 190 12.62 -1.66 17.24
C ASP A 190 13.49 -2.88 16.95
N ILE A 191 14.17 -2.83 15.81
CA ILE A 191 15.20 -3.78 15.42
C ILE A 191 16.56 -3.10 15.43
N GLN A 192 17.54 -3.81 15.99
CA GLN A 192 18.93 -3.37 16.12
C GLN A 192 19.84 -4.26 15.26
N PRO A 193 20.96 -3.74 14.74
CA PRO A 193 21.87 -4.53 13.92
C PRO A 193 22.51 -5.63 14.76
N LYS A 194 22.62 -6.83 14.18
CA LYS A 194 23.28 -7.97 14.83
C LYS A 194 24.79 -7.81 14.80
N SER A 195 25.46 -8.11 15.91
CA SER A 195 26.92 -8.25 15.92
C SER A 195 27.35 -9.47 15.11
N LEU A 196 28.32 -9.31 14.22
CA LEU A 196 28.73 -10.37 13.28
C LEU A 196 29.61 -11.43 13.96
N LEU A 197 29.23 -12.69 13.76
CA LEU A 197 30.08 -13.85 14.07
C LEU A 197 31.24 -13.96 13.08
N GLU A 198 32.28 -14.72 13.42
CA GLU A 198 33.48 -14.82 12.57
C GLU A 198 33.20 -15.42 11.18
N GLY A 199 32.31 -16.41 11.10
CA GLY A 199 31.81 -16.93 9.83
C GLY A 199 31.06 -15.87 9.02
N GLU A 200 30.27 -15.02 9.68
CA GLU A 200 29.50 -13.95 9.04
C GLU A 200 30.39 -12.82 8.53
N LYS A 201 31.47 -12.48 9.24
CA LYS A 201 32.49 -11.55 8.74
C LYS A 201 33.16 -12.06 7.47
N THR A 202 33.35 -13.38 7.36
CA THR A 202 33.90 -13.99 6.14
C THR A 202 32.90 -13.87 4.99
N VAL A 203 31.61 -14.11 5.25
CA VAL A 203 30.55 -13.88 4.26
C VAL A 203 30.48 -12.40 3.84
N LEU A 204 30.56 -11.48 4.80
CA LEU A 204 30.58 -10.03 4.53
C LEU A 204 31.69 -9.64 3.55
N LYS A 205 32.90 -10.20 3.69
CA LYS A 205 33.99 -9.92 2.74
C LYS A 205 33.62 -10.30 1.31
N HIS A 206 32.97 -11.45 1.10
CA HIS A 206 32.48 -11.85 -0.22
C HIS A 206 31.36 -10.93 -0.72
N ILE A 207 30.44 -10.51 0.15
CA ILE A 207 29.38 -9.54 -0.20
C ILE A 207 30.01 -8.22 -0.69
N VAL A 208 30.99 -7.70 0.05
CA VAL A 208 31.69 -6.45 -0.30
C VAL A 208 32.40 -6.58 -1.63
N GLU A 209 33.12 -7.67 -1.85
CA GLU A 209 33.80 -7.91 -3.13
C GLU A 209 32.81 -7.97 -4.29
N ASP A 210 31.72 -8.73 -4.16
CA ASP A 210 30.69 -8.84 -5.19
C ASP A 210 29.99 -7.50 -5.47
N CYS A 211 29.70 -6.69 -4.44
CA CYS A 211 29.16 -5.33 -4.61
C CYS A 211 30.16 -4.44 -5.37
N VAL A 212 31.45 -4.47 -5.01
CA VAL A 212 32.50 -3.72 -5.73
C VAL A 212 32.62 -4.16 -7.19
N PHE A 213 32.53 -5.47 -7.47
CA PHE A 213 32.52 -5.99 -8.85
C PHE A 213 31.29 -5.51 -9.62
N LYS A 214 30.10 -5.62 -9.03
CA LYS A 214 28.84 -5.18 -9.64
C LYS A 214 28.81 -3.67 -9.89
N ASN A 215 29.35 -2.85 -8.99
CA ASN A 215 29.48 -1.40 -9.20
C ASN A 215 30.35 -1.02 -10.40
N LYS A 216 31.39 -1.82 -10.67
CA LYS A 216 32.27 -1.62 -11.82
C LYS A 216 31.65 -2.12 -13.12
N ALA A 217 30.86 -3.19 -13.04
CA ALA A 217 30.27 -3.84 -14.22
C ALA A 217 28.95 -3.20 -14.68
N TYR A 218 28.11 -2.74 -13.74
CA TYR A 218 26.78 -2.22 -14.01
C TYR A 218 26.69 -0.71 -13.73
N LEU A 219 25.81 -0.03 -14.46
CA LEU A 219 25.40 1.33 -14.12
C LEU A 219 24.39 1.29 -12.96
N LEU A 220 24.87 0.94 -11.76
CA LEU A 220 24.08 1.01 -10.53
C LEU A 220 23.72 2.48 -10.23
N GLY A 221 22.51 2.72 -9.74
CA GLY A 221 21.97 4.06 -9.53
C GLY A 221 20.44 4.10 -9.58
N PRO A 222 19.84 5.30 -9.45
CA PRO A 222 18.39 5.50 -9.55
C PRO A 222 17.81 4.97 -10.87
N TRP A 223 18.59 5.05 -11.95
CA TRP A 223 18.21 4.62 -13.29
C TRP A 223 18.37 3.13 -13.55
N ALA A 224 19.02 2.39 -12.63
CA ALA A 224 19.24 0.96 -12.80
C ALA A 224 17.91 0.21 -12.88
N SER A 225 17.88 -0.87 -13.67
CA SER A 225 16.71 -1.73 -13.77
C SER A 225 16.42 -2.42 -12.42
N GLU A 226 15.17 -2.81 -12.19
CA GLU A 226 14.79 -3.59 -11.01
C GLU A 226 15.58 -4.90 -10.92
N ALA A 227 15.87 -5.55 -12.06
CA ALA A 227 16.72 -6.75 -12.11
C ALA A 227 18.17 -6.47 -11.67
N THR A 228 18.75 -5.34 -12.08
CA THR A 228 20.09 -4.93 -11.64
C THR A 228 20.13 -4.66 -10.14
N LYS A 229 19.12 -3.95 -9.62
CA LYS A 229 18.97 -3.69 -8.17
C LYS A 229 18.79 -5.02 -7.41
N SER A 230 17.94 -5.90 -7.93
CA SER A 230 17.68 -7.24 -7.38
C SER A 230 18.93 -8.10 -7.33
N SER A 231 19.84 -7.98 -8.31
CA SER A 231 21.12 -8.70 -8.28
C SER A 231 22.03 -8.27 -7.12
N VAL A 232 22.01 -6.99 -6.73
CA VAL A 232 22.75 -6.52 -5.54
C VAL A 232 22.05 -6.98 -4.26
N VAL A 233 20.72 -6.87 -4.21
CA VAL A 233 19.92 -7.34 -3.06
C VAL A 233 20.12 -8.84 -2.81
N ASP A 234 20.14 -9.64 -3.88
CA ASP A 234 20.38 -11.09 -3.82
C ASP A 234 21.68 -11.45 -3.09
N THR A 235 22.76 -10.68 -3.30
CA THR A 235 24.04 -10.88 -2.60
C THR A 235 23.87 -10.86 -1.08
N PHE A 236 23.06 -9.94 -0.56
CA PHE A 236 22.78 -9.85 0.88
C PHE A 236 21.86 -10.96 1.35
N MET A 237 20.80 -11.27 0.58
CA MET A 237 19.83 -12.32 0.95
C MET A 237 20.50 -13.70 0.99
N VAL A 238 21.32 -14.01 -0.03
CA VAL A 238 22.12 -15.24 -0.11
C VAL A 238 23.18 -15.27 0.96
N GLY A 239 23.88 -14.16 1.22
CA GLY A 239 24.84 -14.09 2.31
C GLY A 239 24.21 -14.39 3.66
N ALA A 240 23.03 -13.82 3.94
CA ALA A 240 22.36 -13.97 5.23
C ALA A 240 21.81 -15.39 5.40
N ILE A 241 21.29 -16.01 4.35
CA ILE A 241 20.74 -17.37 4.45
C ILE A 241 21.83 -18.41 4.76
N GLN A 242 23.11 -18.16 4.42
CA GLN A 242 24.20 -19.07 4.80
C GLN A 242 24.30 -19.28 6.31
N SER A 243 23.98 -18.26 7.12
CA SER A 243 23.99 -18.37 8.60
C SER A 243 22.83 -19.20 9.16
N TYR A 244 21.80 -19.47 8.36
CA TYR A 244 20.56 -20.10 8.80
C TYR A 244 20.12 -21.23 7.85
N GLY A 245 21.04 -21.76 7.04
CA GLY A 245 20.74 -22.65 5.93
C GLY A 245 20.18 -24.01 6.36
N SER A 246 20.39 -24.42 7.62
CA SER A 246 19.82 -25.64 8.19
C SER A 246 18.32 -25.53 8.47
N GLU A 247 17.83 -24.34 8.81
CA GLU A 247 16.44 -24.11 9.23
C GLU A 247 15.64 -23.37 8.17
N MET A 248 16.28 -22.58 7.32
CA MET A 248 15.63 -21.74 6.33
C MET A 248 16.25 -21.92 4.94
N PHE A 249 15.49 -21.53 3.92
CA PHE A 249 15.99 -21.39 2.56
C PHE A 249 15.41 -20.16 1.87
N LEU A 250 16.14 -19.68 0.86
CA LEU A 250 15.74 -18.54 0.06
C LEU A 250 15.10 -19.04 -1.25
N ALA A 251 13.91 -18.53 -1.59
CA ALA A 251 13.24 -18.78 -2.85
C ALA A 251 13.10 -17.47 -3.63
N GLN A 252 13.66 -17.42 -4.84
CA GLN A 252 13.50 -16.28 -5.75
C GLN A 252 12.22 -16.40 -6.57
N GLN A 253 11.57 -15.27 -6.87
CA GLN A 253 10.37 -15.21 -7.73
C GLN A 253 9.28 -16.21 -7.29
N ARG A 254 9.14 -16.41 -5.98
CA ARG A 254 8.21 -17.40 -5.42
C ARG A 254 6.78 -16.93 -5.67
N PRO A 255 5.93 -17.72 -6.35
CA PRO A 255 4.52 -17.40 -6.46
C PRO A 255 3.86 -17.50 -5.08
N MET A 256 3.11 -16.46 -4.72
CA MET A 256 2.23 -16.46 -3.56
C MET A 256 0.83 -16.04 -3.98
N SER A 257 -0.16 -16.58 -3.29
CA SER A 257 -1.57 -16.25 -3.51
C SER A 257 -2.36 -16.47 -2.22
N GLY A 258 -3.30 -15.60 -1.97
CA GLY A 258 -4.29 -15.72 -0.90
C GLY A 258 -5.48 -14.81 -1.19
N MET A 259 -6.45 -14.81 -0.28
CA MET A 259 -7.66 -13.98 -0.35
C MET A 259 -7.37 -12.51 -0.74
N ARG A 260 -6.27 -11.96 -0.22
CA ARG A 260 -5.92 -10.54 -0.35
C ARG A 260 -4.95 -10.24 -1.50
N GLY A 261 -4.51 -11.24 -2.26
CA GLY A 261 -3.81 -10.97 -3.50
C GLY A 261 -2.94 -12.10 -3.99
N HIS A 262 -2.35 -11.88 -5.16
CA HIS A 262 -1.48 -12.86 -5.80
C HIS A 262 -0.36 -12.21 -6.61
N GLY A 263 0.73 -12.95 -6.79
CA GLY A 263 1.90 -12.50 -7.54
C GLY A 263 3.15 -13.27 -7.16
N ALA A 264 4.23 -13.07 -7.91
CA ALA A 264 5.55 -13.58 -7.55
C ALA A 264 6.28 -12.52 -6.72
N VAL A 265 6.85 -12.94 -5.59
CA VAL A 265 7.67 -12.07 -4.74
C VAL A 265 9.13 -12.16 -5.13
N ALA A 266 9.88 -11.06 -5.03
CA ALA A 266 11.28 -11.04 -5.48
C ALA A 266 12.12 -12.08 -4.73
N PHE A 267 12.02 -12.09 -3.39
CA PHE A 267 12.59 -13.13 -2.55
C PHE A 267 11.64 -13.51 -1.41
N ALA A 268 11.56 -14.80 -1.11
CA ALA A 268 10.89 -15.32 0.07
C ALA A 268 11.90 -16.10 0.92
N VAL A 269 11.93 -15.82 2.22
CA VAL A 269 12.59 -16.69 3.20
C VAL A 269 11.55 -17.69 3.67
N VAL A 270 11.85 -18.97 3.46
CA VAL A 270 10.92 -20.07 3.70
C VAL A 270 11.53 -20.98 4.75
N ASP A 271 10.68 -21.46 5.64
CA ASP A 271 11.04 -22.49 6.58
C ASP A 271 11.38 -23.80 5.84
N ARG A 272 12.57 -24.35 6.13
CA ARG A 272 13.05 -25.61 5.57
C ARG A 272 12.44 -26.82 6.28
N VAL A 273 12.08 -26.68 7.55
CA VAL A 273 11.64 -27.80 8.41
C VAL A 273 10.26 -28.27 7.94
N HIS A 274 9.30 -27.36 7.79
CA HIS A 274 7.92 -27.66 7.38
C HIS A 274 7.67 -27.42 5.87
N GLN A 275 8.69 -26.94 5.13
CA GLN A 275 8.75 -26.77 3.66
C GLN A 275 7.62 -25.96 2.99
N SER A 276 6.83 -25.21 3.75
CA SER A 276 5.64 -24.55 3.22
C SER A 276 5.50 -23.10 3.67
N GLN A 277 6.01 -22.76 4.86
CA GLN A 277 5.75 -21.48 5.51
C GLN A 277 6.72 -20.37 5.06
N VAL A 278 6.14 -19.26 4.58
CA VAL A 278 6.89 -18.04 4.26
C VAL A 278 7.09 -17.24 5.55
N LEU A 279 8.33 -17.11 5.98
CA LEU A 279 8.73 -16.37 7.19
C LEU A 279 8.97 -14.89 6.91
N GLY A 280 9.32 -14.56 5.67
CA GLY A 280 9.48 -13.20 5.25
C GLY A 280 9.62 -13.01 3.75
N VAL A 281 9.44 -11.77 3.32
CA VAL A 281 9.35 -11.38 1.91
C VAL A 281 10.16 -10.11 1.64
N THR A 282 11.01 -10.14 0.62
CA THR A 282 11.73 -8.96 0.15
C THR A 282 11.11 -8.48 -1.16
N GLU A 283 10.70 -7.21 -1.19
CA GLU A 283 10.24 -6.49 -2.38
C GLU A 283 11.32 -5.51 -2.86
N VAL A 284 11.70 -5.63 -4.13
CA VAL A 284 12.67 -4.73 -4.77
C VAL A 284 11.92 -3.77 -5.68
N LYS A 285 12.08 -2.46 -5.47
CA LYS A 285 11.41 -1.42 -6.28
C LYS A 285 12.39 -0.47 -6.92
N LYS A 286 12.08 0.00 -8.14
CA LYS A 286 12.90 0.99 -8.84
C LYS A 286 12.60 2.44 -8.44
N GLU A 287 11.32 2.83 -8.47
CA GLU A 287 10.89 4.25 -8.45
C GLU A 287 9.86 4.56 -7.35
N ASN A 288 8.82 3.74 -7.21
CA ASN A 288 7.75 4.01 -6.24
C ASN A 288 7.94 3.20 -4.95
N TYR A 289 8.69 3.79 -4.02
CA TYR A 289 9.01 3.17 -2.74
C TYR A 289 7.76 2.89 -1.88
N VAL A 290 6.84 3.86 -1.81
CA VAL A 290 5.61 3.76 -1.01
C VAL A 290 4.69 2.67 -1.56
N GLN A 291 4.62 2.54 -2.89
CA GLN A 291 3.93 1.42 -3.53
C GLN A 291 4.58 0.08 -3.18
N GLY A 292 5.91 0.00 -3.17
CA GLY A 292 6.64 -1.21 -2.75
C GLY A 292 6.32 -1.61 -1.31
N LEU A 293 6.15 -0.64 -0.42
CA LEU A 293 5.73 -0.91 0.95
C LEU A 293 4.29 -1.43 1.03
N ALA A 294 3.34 -0.80 0.34
CA ALA A 294 1.96 -1.27 0.28
C ALA A 294 1.86 -2.70 -0.28
N GLN A 295 2.63 -2.98 -1.35
CA GLN A 295 2.73 -4.31 -1.93
C GLN A 295 3.28 -5.33 -0.92
N ASN A 296 4.40 -5.01 -0.27
CA ASN A 296 5.02 -5.89 0.72
C ASN A 296 4.10 -6.17 1.91
N MET A 297 3.31 -5.19 2.37
CA MET A 297 2.31 -5.40 3.42
C MET A 297 1.25 -6.44 3.02
N ALA A 298 0.79 -6.41 1.77
CA ALA A 298 -0.15 -7.42 1.25
C ALA A 298 0.48 -8.80 1.10
N GLU A 299 1.75 -8.87 0.73
CA GLU A 299 2.51 -10.12 0.67
C GLU A 299 2.71 -10.73 2.06
N LEU A 300 3.06 -9.92 3.06
CA LEU A 300 3.25 -10.36 4.45
C LEU A 300 1.94 -10.79 5.10
N ASP A 301 0.84 -10.11 4.82
CA ASP A 301 -0.51 -10.49 5.22
C ASP A 301 -0.87 -11.89 4.70
N VAL A 302 -0.68 -12.13 3.40
CA VAL A 302 -0.86 -13.47 2.82
C VAL A 302 0.02 -14.50 3.53
N ALA A 303 1.28 -14.16 3.81
CA ALA A 303 2.21 -15.06 4.51
C ALA A 303 1.73 -15.42 5.93
N VAL A 304 1.32 -14.45 6.76
CA VAL A 304 0.86 -14.71 8.14
C VAL A 304 -0.48 -15.44 8.17
N GLN A 305 -1.38 -15.17 7.24
CA GLN A 305 -2.67 -15.86 7.14
C GLN A 305 -2.50 -17.33 6.72
N GLN A 306 -1.59 -17.59 5.77
CA GLN A 306 -1.21 -18.95 5.40
C GLN A 306 -0.61 -19.70 6.58
N LYS A 307 0.31 -19.06 7.32
CA LYS A 307 0.90 -19.60 8.54
C LYS A 307 -0.16 -20.00 9.57
N LYS A 308 -1.09 -19.09 9.89
CA LYS A 308 -2.19 -19.37 10.83
C LYS A 308 -3.03 -20.57 10.39
N ARG A 309 -3.41 -20.62 9.11
CA ARG A 309 -4.21 -21.73 8.58
C ARG A 309 -3.48 -23.07 8.66
N THR A 310 -2.23 -23.12 8.23
CA THR A 310 -1.43 -24.35 8.32
C THR A 310 -1.33 -24.85 9.76
N GLN A 311 -1.12 -23.95 10.72
CA GLN A 311 -1.06 -24.36 12.11
C GLN A 311 -2.41 -24.85 12.66
N ILE A 312 -3.53 -24.23 12.27
CA ILE A 312 -4.87 -24.73 12.63
C ILE A 312 -5.10 -26.13 12.04
N ASP A 313 -4.66 -26.37 10.81
CA ASP A 313 -4.85 -27.66 10.12
C ASP A 313 -3.97 -28.79 10.72
N GLU A 314 -2.86 -28.44 11.37
CA GLU A 314 -1.90 -29.39 11.97
C GLU A 314 -2.23 -29.76 13.44
N VAL A 315 -2.97 -28.91 14.17
CA VAL A 315 -3.35 -29.17 15.57
C VAL A 315 -4.41 -30.27 15.65
N ASP A 316 -4.12 -31.34 16.39
CA ASP A 316 -5.08 -32.39 16.73
C ASP A 316 -5.96 -31.92 17.90
N GLU A 317 -7.29 -31.99 17.76
CA GLU A 317 -8.25 -31.52 18.79
C GLU A 317 -8.04 -32.21 20.15
N ASP A 318 -7.46 -33.43 20.16
CA ASP A 318 -7.19 -34.22 21.37
C ASP A 318 -5.79 -33.99 21.97
N SER A 319 -4.90 -33.25 21.28
CA SER A 319 -3.49 -33.05 21.72
C SER A 319 -3.33 -32.02 22.84
N GLY A 320 -4.32 -31.16 23.05
CA GLY A 320 -4.22 -30.00 23.95
C GLY A 320 -3.22 -28.93 23.47
N GLU A 321 -2.68 -29.06 22.26
CA GLU A 321 -1.70 -28.15 21.68
C GLU A 321 -2.36 -26.79 21.39
N ARG A 322 -1.82 -25.72 21.97
CA ARG A 322 -2.40 -24.39 21.88
C ARG A 322 -1.88 -23.65 20.66
N ILE A 323 -2.79 -23.27 19.76
CA ILE A 323 -2.46 -22.40 18.64
C ILE A 323 -1.87 -21.08 19.19
N PRO A 324 -0.71 -20.62 18.68
CA PRO A 324 -0.11 -19.36 19.06
C PRO A 324 -1.11 -18.21 18.99
N ALA A 325 -1.10 -17.40 20.06
CA ALA A 325 -1.91 -16.20 20.15
C ALA A 325 -1.58 -15.16 19.07
N ARG A 326 -0.40 -15.26 18.44
CA ARG A 326 0.10 -14.26 17.51
C ARG A 326 1.03 -14.89 16.48
N PHE A 327 0.87 -14.47 15.24
CA PHE A 327 1.72 -14.85 14.12
C PHE A 327 2.49 -13.63 13.61
N LYS A 328 3.73 -13.83 13.17
CA LYS A 328 4.51 -12.78 12.53
C LYS A 328 5.14 -13.22 11.22
N SER A 329 5.34 -12.24 10.36
CA SER A 329 6.17 -12.33 9.15
C SER A 329 6.92 -11.02 8.96
N TYR A 330 8.07 -11.08 8.32
CA TYR A 330 8.98 -9.93 8.24
C TYR A 330 9.30 -9.56 6.79
N GLY A 331 9.34 -8.28 6.50
CA GLY A 331 9.53 -7.74 5.17
C GLY A 331 10.80 -6.93 5.01
N ILE A 332 11.30 -6.87 3.78
CA ILE A 332 12.29 -5.89 3.34
C ILE A 332 11.74 -5.20 2.11
N VAL A 333 11.76 -3.87 2.10
CA VAL A 333 11.45 -3.06 0.92
C VAL A 333 12.69 -2.27 0.56
N THR A 334 13.18 -2.43 -0.66
CA THR A 334 14.43 -1.78 -1.05
C THR A 334 14.50 -1.42 -2.52
N ASP A 335 15.23 -0.35 -2.81
CA ASP A 335 15.62 0.01 -4.17
C ASP A 335 17.13 -0.16 -4.39
N SER A 336 17.78 -0.99 -3.55
CA SER A 336 19.22 -1.17 -3.31
C SER A 336 19.93 -0.02 -2.60
N PHE A 337 19.32 1.18 -2.50
CA PHE A 337 19.89 2.32 -1.77
C PHE A 337 19.19 2.50 -0.43
N LYS A 338 17.86 2.66 -0.45
CA LYS A 338 17.03 2.68 0.75
C LYS A 338 16.63 1.25 1.12
N TRP A 339 16.70 0.94 2.40
CA TRP A 339 16.29 -0.34 2.96
C TRP A 339 15.36 -0.09 4.15
N THR A 340 14.11 -0.53 4.04
CA THR A 340 13.14 -0.49 5.15
C THR A 340 12.76 -1.91 5.50
N LEU A 341 12.88 -2.21 6.78
CA LEU A 341 12.47 -3.47 7.38
C LEU A 341 11.04 -3.31 7.88
N VAL A 342 10.23 -4.33 7.66
CA VAL A 342 8.82 -4.35 8.01
C VAL A 342 8.56 -5.52 8.96
N GLU A 343 7.83 -5.29 10.02
CA GLU A 343 7.25 -6.35 10.83
C GLU A 343 5.74 -6.35 10.61
N CYS A 344 5.20 -7.49 10.22
CA CYS A 344 3.77 -7.76 10.15
C CYS A 344 3.41 -8.73 11.27
N ALA A 345 2.33 -8.43 11.98
CA ALA A 345 1.80 -9.32 13.00
C ALA A 345 0.28 -9.45 12.92
N LEU A 346 -0.19 -10.68 13.06
CA LEU A 346 -1.60 -11.05 13.15
C LEU A 346 -1.88 -11.52 14.58
N ASP A 347 -2.81 -10.87 15.26
CA ASP A 347 -3.23 -11.25 16.62
C ASP A 347 -4.42 -12.21 16.63
N GLU A 348 -4.87 -12.60 17.83
CA GLU A 348 -6.00 -13.52 18.04
C GLU A 348 -7.31 -13.02 17.42
N GLY A 349 -7.47 -11.70 17.27
CA GLY A 349 -8.67 -11.07 16.70
C GLY A 349 -8.64 -10.94 15.17
N ASP A 350 -7.66 -11.57 14.50
CA ASP A 350 -7.38 -11.39 13.09
C ASP A 350 -7.05 -9.94 12.70
N VAL A 351 -6.55 -9.16 13.66
CA VAL A 351 -6.14 -7.78 13.45
C VAL A 351 -4.67 -7.75 13.05
N LEU A 352 -4.40 -7.15 11.90
CA LEU A 352 -3.05 -6.94 11.40
C LEU A 352 -2.46 -5.66 11.95
N SER A 353 -1.20 -5.72 12.34
CA SER A 353 -0.40 -4.57 12.73
C SER A 353 0.93 -4.57 12.00
N PHE A 354 1.39 -3.38 11.64
CA PHE A 354 2.62 -3.17 10.89
C PHE A 354 3.53 -2.18 11.61
N ARG A 355 4.83 -2.49 11.61
CA ARG A 355 5.88 -1.59 12.10
C ARG A 355 7.00 -1.51 11.07
N VAL A 356 7.66 -0.36 10.98
CA VAL A 356 8.71 -0.12 9.98
C VAL A 356 9.99 0.44 10.58
N LYS A 357 11.13 0.10 9.97
CA LYS A 357 12.44 0.63 10.31
C LYS A 357 13.26 0.89 9.04
N ASP A 358 13.52 2.16 8.76
CA ASP A 358 14.56 2.51 7.80
C ASP A 358 15.93 2.19 8.43
N ILE A 359 16.78 1.47 7.68
CA ILE A 359 18.19 1.32 8.07
C ILE A 359 18.81 2.72 8.08
N PRO A 360 19.32 3.20 9.22
CA PRO A 360 19.73 4.60 9.34
C PRO A 360 20.95 4.93 8.47
N GLY A 361 21.10 6.19 8.08
CA GLY A 361 22.25 6.69 7.32
C GLY A 361 22.05 6.65 5.80
N VAL A 362 22.89 7.40 5.08
CA VAL A 362 22.92 7.36 3.62
C VAL A 362 23.70 6.11 3.22
N LEU A 363 23.00 5.14 2.63
CA LEU A 363 23.60 3.95 2.05
C LEU A 363 23.77 4.22 0.56
N ASP A 364 25.01 4.34 0.12
CA ASP A 364 25.34 4.41 -1.30
C ASP A 364 26.20 3.20 -1.64
N LEU A 365 25.53 2.11 -1.99
CA LEU A 365 26.22 0.90 -2.41
C LEU A 365 26.99 1.11 -3.73
N LYS A 366 26.83 2.23 -4.45
CA LYS A 366 27.52 2.54 -5.72
C LYS A 366 28.87 3.27 -5.51
N GLN A 367 29.34 3.40 -4.28
CA GLN A 367 30.56 4.15 -3.98
C GLN A 367 31.81 3.57 -4.67
N THR A 368 32.76 4.47 -4.96
CA THR A 368 34.02 4.12 -5.65
C THR A 368 35.12 3.66 -4.70
N LYS A 369 35.04 4.04 -3.41
CA LYS A 369 36.00 3.64 -2.38
C LYS A 369 35.52 2.36 -1.71
N LYS A 370 36.42 1.38 -1.59
CA LYS A 370 36.08 0.06 -1.04
C LYS A 370 35.68 0.15 0.43
N GLU A 371 36.32 1.03 1.19
CA GLU A 371 36.09 1.20 2.63
C GLU A 371 34.67 1.72 2.91
N ASP A 372 34.14 2.60 2.05
CA ASP A 372 32.78 3.11 2.20
C ASP A 372 31.74 2.06 1.80
N VAL A 373 31.99 1.29 0.74
CA VAL A 373 31.15 0.13 0.36
C VAL A 373 31.14 -0.91 1.48
N GLU A 374 32.28 -1.18 2.11
CA GLU A 374 32.40 -2.12 3.23
C GLU A 374 31.53 -1.72 4.40
N LYS A 375 31.57 -0.44 4.79
CA LYS A 375 30.73 0.11 5.87
C LYS A 375 29.24 -0.01 5.58
N ASP A 376 28.82 0.32 4.36
CA ASP A 376 27.41 0.24 3.95
C ASP A 376 26.95 -1.22 3.87
N CYS A 377 27.79 -2.11 3.31
CA CYS A 377 27.52 -3.55 3.27
C CYS A 377 27.41 -4.14 4.68
N GLU A 378 28.32 -3.81 5.60
CA GLU A 378 28.28 -4.29 6.98
C GLU A 378 26.97 -3.87 7.66
N LYS A 379 26.56 -2.62 7.45
CA LYS A 379 25.33 -2.09 8.01
C LYS A 379 24.09 -2.80 7.47
N VAL A 380 23.94 -2.92 6.15
CA VAL A 380 22.81 -3.65 5.57
C VAL A 380 22.81 -5.11 6.04
N PHE A 381 23.98 -5.77 5.96
CA PHE A 381 24.10 -7.18 6.28
C PHE A 381 23.77 -7.50 7.74
N SER A 382 24.24 -6.69 8.69
CA SER A 382 23.95 -6.86 10.12
C SER A 382 22.46 -6.71 10.45
N TYR A 383 21.74 -5.82 9.76
CA TYR A 383 20.28 -5.69 9.89
C TYR A 383 19.52 -6.84 9.23
N VAL A 384 19.95 -7.30 8.04
CA VAL A 384 19.33 -8.47 7.38
C VAL A 384 19.50 -9.72 8.25
N LEU A 385 20.68 -9.93 8.83
CA LEU A 385 20.91 -11.02 9.78
C LEU A 385 20.04 -10.91 11.03
N ALA A 386 19.87 -9.70 11.59
CA ALA A 386 18.96 -9.49 12.71
C ALA A 386 17.52 -9.86 12.35
N LEU A 387 17.06 -9.49 11.15
CA LEU A 387 15.72 -9.84 10.69
C LEU A 387 15.57 -11.36 10.48
N TYR A 388 16.57 -12.02 9.91
CA TYR A 388 16.56 -13.47 9.71
C TYR A 388 16.60 -14.22 11.06
N GLN A 389 17.25 -13.65 12.07
CA GLN A 389 17.18 -14.20 13.42
C GLN A 389 15.75 -14.18 13.98
N LEU A 390 15.00 -13.10 13.74
CA LEU A 390 13.57 -13.03 14.12
C LEU A 390 12.73 -14.02 13.32
N MET A 391 12.98 -14.17 12.02
CA MET A 391 12.34 -15.19 11.19
C MET A 391 12.60 -16.62 11.70
N LYS A 392 13.82 -16.92 12.16
CA LYS A 392 14.15 -18.22 12.75
C LYS A 392 13.35 -18.50 14.03
N VAL A 393 13.17 -17.49 14.88
CA VAL A 393 12.38 -17.64 16.12
C VAL A 393 10.94 -18.05 15.79
N GLU A 394 10.39 -17.55 14.69
CA GLU A 394 9.06 -17.91 14.20
C GLU A 394 8.91 -19.37 13.74
N ILE A 395 10.03 -20.10 13.58
CA ILE A 395 10.06 -21.56 13.33
C ILE A 395 10.06 -22.32 14.67
N VAL A 396 10.86 -21.85 15.65
CA VAL A 396 11.14 -22.57 16.90
C VAL A 396 9.93 -22.65 17.83
N TYR A 397 8.96 -21.72 17.70
CA TYR A 397 7.68 -21.82 18.42
C TYR A 397 6.82 -23.05 18.06
N HIS A 398 7.27 -23.91 17.13
CA HIS A 398 6.68 -25.24 16.89
C HIS A 398 7.24 -26.36 17.80
N PHE A 399 8.23 -26.11 18.67
CA PHE A 399 8.92 -27.17 19.44
C PHE A 399 9.05 -26.91 20.95
N ALA A 400 8.55 -25.79 21.47
CA ALA A 400 8.88 -25.34 22.83
C ALA A 400 7.66 -25.23 23.76
N GLU A 401 6.88 -26.30 23.92
CA GLU A 401 6.07 -26.51 25.14
C GLU A 401 6.27 -27.90 25.80
N ASP A 402 7.06 -28.81 25.22
CA ASP A 402 7.25 -30.18 25.77
C ASP A 402 8.42 -30.33 26.78
N LEU A 403 9.02 -29.25 27.28
CA LEU A 403 10.20 -29.32 28.17
C LEU A 403 10.08 -28.54 29.50
N SER A 404 8.90 -28.04 29.87
CA SER A 404 8.72 -27.42 31.21
C SER A 404 8.06 -28.31 32.27
N ASP A 405 7.57 -29.50 31.93
CA ASP A 405 6.91 -30.42 32.90
C ASP A 405 7.72 -31.68 33.21
N GLY A 406 9.04 -31.53 33.39
CA GLY A 406 9.88 -32.65 33.78
C GLY A 406 11.31 -32.31 34.18
N LEU A 407 11.48 -31.56 35.28
CA LEU A 407 12.67 -31.64 36.15
C LEU A 407 12.42 -31.01 37.52
#